data_AF-A0A1Q9RV03-F1
#
_entry.id   AF-A0A1Q9RV03-F1
#
_cell.length_a   1.000
_cell.length_b   1.000
_cell.length_c   1.000
_cell.angle_alpha   90.00
_cell.angle_beta   90.00
_cell.angle_gamma   90.00
#
_symmetry.space_group_name_H-M   'P 1'
#
loop_
_entity.id
_entity.type
_entity.pdbx_description
1 polymer ?
#
loop_
_entity_poly.entity_id
_entity_poly.type
_entity_poly.pdbx_seq_one_letter_code
_entity_poly.pdbx_strand_id
1 'polypeptide(L)'
;MWWNLTGMELSRRAAPGRIEFVHRSWPADPEQLAVIRRELSSWLAPLALTEVEVADVVLAVDEAAANVVRHAYGSDEAGVVELTLWTEDATRTENPTENATLCIEVVDHGSCARPPTGPPWAGGGSR
;
A
#
# COMPACT_ATOMS: atom_id res chain seq x y z
N MET A 1 -0.55 -8.70 29.25
CA MET A 1 -0.54 -7.23 29.03
C MET A 1 -1.03 -7.03 27.61
N TRP A 2 -2.34 -7.01 27.39
CA TRP A 2 -3.21 -5.83 27.46
C TRP A 2 -2.69 -4.69 26.57
N TRP A 3 -3.29 -4.55 25.39
CA TRP A 3 -3.76 -3.25 24.94
C TRP A 3 -5.23 -3.40 24.54
N ASN A 4 -6.04 -2.67 25.29
CA ASN A 4 -7.45 -2.43 25.08
C ASN A 4 -7.51 -1.06 24.38
N LEU A 5 -8.04 -0.99 23.17
CA LEU A 5 -8.50 0.27 22.59
C LEU A 5 -9.84 0.02 21.92
N THR A 6 -10.86 0.43 22.67
CA THR A 6 -12.21 0.77 22.28
C THR A 6 -12.22 1.62 21.01
N GLY A 7 -13.06 1.23 20.05
CA GLY A 7 -13.72 2.13 19.09
C GLY A 7 -12.82 3.03 18.22
N MET A 8 -12.29 2.48 17.14
CA MET A 8 -12.13 3.24 15.91
C MET A 8 -13.16 2.75 14.92
N GLU A 9 -14.36 3.30 15.03
CA GLU A 9 -15.24 3.45 13.87
C GLU A 9 -14.41 4.21 12.83
N LEU A 10 -13.87 3.48 11.84
CA LEU A 10 -13.18 4.03 10.67
C LEU A 10 -14.21 4.83 9.87
N SER A 11 -14.56 5.98 10.42
CA SER A 11 -15.17 7.06 9.70
C SER A 11 -14.21 7.34 8.56
N ARG A 12 -14.56 6.93 7.33
CA ARG A 12 -14.02 7.49 6.09
C ARG A 12 -14.38 8.98 6.07
N ARG A 13 -13.80 9.76 6.98
CA ARG A 13 -13.90 11.21 6.94
C ARG A 13 -12.87 11.61 5.90
N ALA A 14 -13.34 12.15 4.78
CA ALA A 14 -12.49 12.94 3.91
C ALA A 14 -11.81 13.99 4.81
N ALA A 15 -10.54 13.76 5.13
CA ALA A 15 -9.76 14.73 5.88
C ALA A 15 -9.64 15.97 4.99
N PRO A 16 -9.94 17.18 5.48
CA PRO A 16 -9.75 18.39 4.69
C PRO A 16 -8.28 18.48 4.26
N GLY A 17 -8.05 18.49 2.94
CA GLY A 17 -6.72 18.42 2.33
C GLY A 17 -6.36 17.07 1.68
N ARG A 18 -7.19 16.03 1.86
CA ARG A 18 -7.07 14.75 1.14
C ARG A 18 -7.78 14.83 -0.21
N ILE A 19 -7.01 14.81 -1.29
CA ILE A 19 -7.54 14.70 -2.65
C ILE A 19 -7.27 13.29 -3.14
N GLU A 20 -8.30 12.45 -3.07
CA GLU A 20 -8.27 11.11 -3.67
C GLU A 20 -8.46 11.21 -5.18
N PHE A 21 -7.61 10.55 -5.94
CA PHE A 21 -7.66 10.61 -7.40
C PHE A 21 -7.62 9.22 -8.05
N VAL A 22 -7.32 8.16 -7.30
CA VAL A 22 -7.47 6.78 -7.76
C VAL A 22 -8.01 5.90 -6.64
N HIS A 23 -8.99 5.08 -6.98
CA HIS A 23 -9.41 3.91 -6.20
C HIS A 23 -9.74 2.78 -7.18
N ARG A 24 -9.02 1.65 -7.08
CA ARG A 24 -9.16 0.50 -7.98
C ARG A 24 -8.97 -0.81 -7.24
N SER A 25 -9.58 -1.86 -7.77
CA SER A 25 -9.47 -3.21 -7.23
C SER A 25 -9.22 -4.24 -8.32
N TRP A 26 -8.51 -5.31 -7.96
CA TRP A 26 -8.21 -6.43 -8.83
C TRP A 26 -8.36 -7.75 -8.07
N PRO A 27 -8.59 -8.86 -8.77
CA PRO A 27 -8.38 -10.18 -8.19
C PRO A 27 -6.97 -10.29 -7.59
N ALA A 28 -6.85 -10.94 -6.43
CA ALA A 28 -5.58 -11.26 -5.79
C ALA A 28 -4.86 -12.40 -6.53
N ASP A 29 -4.48 -12.14 -7.78
CA ASP A 29 -3.89 -13.08 -8.71
C ASP A 29 -2.50 -12.58 -9.16
N PRO A 30 -1.46 -13.44 -9.23
CA PRO A 30 -0.13 -13.05 -9.71
C PRO A 30 -0.13 -12.36 -11.08
N GLU A 31 -1.07 -12.69 -11.97
CA GLU A 31 -1.19 -12.07 -13.29
C GLU A 31 -1.54 -10.58 -13.21
N GLN A 32 -2.20 -10.15 -12.12
CA GLN A 32 -2.59 -8.75 -11.93
C GLN A 32 -1.43 -7.87 -11.45
N LEU A 33 -0.34 -8.43 -10.91
CA LEU A 33 0.80 -7.63 -10.42
C LEU A 33 1.42 -6.77 -11.53
N ALA A 34 1.60 -7.36 -12.73
CA ALA A 34 2.11 -6.61 -13.88
C ALA A 34 1.14 -5.50 -14.34
N VAL A 35 -0.17 -5.73 -14.22
CA VAL A 35 -1.20 -4.75 -14.55
C VAL A 35 -1.17 -3.59 -13.56
N ILE A 36 -1.13 -3.88 -12.26
CA ILE A 36 -1.07 -2.90 -11.17
C ILE A 36 0.16 -2.00 -11.33
N ARG A 37 1.35 -2.56 -11.56
CA ARG A 37 2.58 -1.76 -11.78
C ARG A 37 2.44 -0.79 -12.95
N ARG A 38 1.91 -1.26 -14.08
CA ARG A 38 1.75 -0.43 -15.29
C ARG A 38 0.74 0.70 -15.08
N GLU A 39 -0.40 0.40 -14.47
CA GLU A 39 -1.42 1.40 -14.15
C GLU A 39 -0.85 2.44 -13.17
N LEU A 40 -0.15 2.00 -12.13
CA LEU A 40 0.48 2.88 -11.15
C LEU A 40 1.48 3.83 -11.80
N SER A 41 2.40 3.35 -12.64
CA SER A 41 3.31 4.23 -13.38
C SER A 41 2.57 5.26 -14.23
N SER A 42 1.45 4.87 -14.86
CA SER A 42 0.63 5.78 -15.65
C SER A 42 -0.08 6.84 -14.79
N TRP A 43 -0.51 6.50 -13.57
CA TRP A 43 -1.17 7.43 -12.66
C TRP A 43 -0.20 8.39 -11.98
N LEU A 44 1.06 7.96 -11.79
CA LEU A 44 2.11 8.81 -11.23
C LEU A 44 2.72 9.75 -12.28
N ALA A 45 2.63 9.44 -13.57
CA ALA A 45 3.23 10.24 -14.65
C ALA A 45 2.84 11.73 -14.67
N PRO A 46 1.59 12.14 -14.33
CA PRO A 46 1.23 13.56 -14.24
C PRO A 46 1.73 14.26 -12.97
N LEU A 47 2.22 13.52 -11.97
CA LEU A 47 2.76 14.09 -10.74
C LEU A 47 4.19 14.56 -10.97
N ALA A 48 4.60 15.60 -10.25
CA ALA A 48 5.96 16.16 -10.32
C ALA A 48 6.98 15.30 -9.53
N LEU A 49 6.95 13.98 -9.73
CA LEU A 49 7.88 13.02 -9.14
C LEU A 49 9.08 12.80 -10.06
N THR A 50 10.24 12.57 -9.47
CA THR A 50 11.43 12.10 -10.18
C THR A 50 11.27 10.65 -10.61
N GLU A 51 12.04 10.22 -11.61
CA GLU A 51 12.03 8.82 -12.07
C GLU A 51 12.37 7.84 -10.94
N VAL A 52 13.26 8.23 -10.02
CA VAL A 52 13.64 7.43 -8.85
C VAL A 52 12.47 7.29 -7.89
N GLU A 53 11.78 8.39 -7.56
CA GLU A 53 10.59 8.36 -6.70
C GLU A 53 9.48 7.50 -7.30
N VAL A 54 9.24 7.61 -8.61
CA VAL A 54 8.27 6.75 -9.31
C VAL A 54 8.66 5.28 -9.20
N ALA A 55 9.93 4.94 -9.42
CA ALA A 55 10.41 3.56 -9.33
C ALA A 55 10.28 2.98 -7.92
N ASP A 56 10.63 3.75 -6.89
CA ASP A 56 10.54 3.35 -5.49
C ASP A 56 9.08 3.11 -5.07
N VAL A 57 8.17 4.01 -5.46
CA VAL A 57 6.73 3.87 -5.20
C VAL A 57 6.16 2.63 -5.90
N VAL A 58 6.52 2.41 -7.16
CA VAL A 58 6.07 1.23 -7.91
C VAL A 58 6.56 -0.07 -7.27
N LEU A 59 7.83 -0.11 -6.83
CA LEU A 59 8.38 -1.27 -6.14
C LEU A 59 7.66 -1.54 -4.81
N ALA A 60 7.46 -0.51 -3.99
CA ALA A 60 6.80 -0.66 -2.70
C ALA A 60 5.36 -1.20 -2.84
N VAL A 61 4.60 -0.70 -3.83
CA VAL A 61 3.24 -1.19 -4.10
C VAL A 61 3.26 -2.61 -4.66
N ASP A 62 4.22 -2.94 -5.53
CA ASP A 62 4.37 -4.30 -6.06
C ASP A 62 4.66 -5.32 -4.95
N GLU A 63 5.56 -4.98 -4.02
CA GLU A 63 5.87 -5.82 -2.87
C GLU A 63 4.65 -6.02 -1.97
N ALA A 64 3.91 -4.95 -1.69
CA ALA A 64 2.69 -5.02 -0.89
C ALA A 64 1.61 -5.88 -1.57
N ALA A 65 1.34 -5.66 -2.86
CA ALA A 65 0.36 -6.45 -3.62
C ALA A 65 0.79 -7.93 -3.75
N ALA A 66 2.08 -8.19 -3.99
CA ALA A 66 2.61 -9.55 -4.02
C ALA A 66 2.51 -10.24 -2.66
N ASN A 67 2.64 -9.50 -1.56
CA ASN A 67 2.42 -10.02 -0.22
C ASN A 67 0.96 -10.45 -0.02
N VAL A 68 0.00 -9.63 -0.48
CA VAL A 68 -1.43 -9.99 -0.47
C VAL A 68 -1.69 -11.27 -1.26
N VAL A 69 -1.26 -11.31 -2.52
CA VAL A 69 -1.47 -12.48 -3.40
C VAL A 69 -0.86 -13.76 -2.82
N ARG A 70 0.31 -13.68 -2.17
CA ARG A 70 0.97 -14.85 -1.61
C ARG A 70 0.41 -15.32 -0.27
N HIS A 71 -0.11 -14.41 0.55
CA HIS A 71 -0.28 -14.69 1.97
C HIS A 71 -1.64 -14.30 2.57
N ALA A 72 -2.42 -13.46 1.90
CA ALA A 72 -3.70 -12.99 2.45
C ALA A 72 -4.83 -14.02 2.28
N TYR A 73 -4.78 -14.80 1.21
CA TYR A 73 -5.87 -15.70 0.81
C TYR A 73 -5.39 -17.16 0.75
N GLY A 74 -6.28 -18.08 1.15
CA GLY A 74 -6.04 -19.53 1.01
C GLY A 74 -6.02 -19.96 -0.46
N SER A 75 -5.49 -21.16 -0.75
CA SER A 75 -5.38 -21.68 -2.13
C SER A 75 -6.70 -21.80 -2.90
N ASP A 76 -7.83 -21.83 -2.19
CA ASP A 76 -9.17 -21.94 -2.76
C ASP A 76 -10.01 -20.65 -2.57
N GLU A 77 -9.41 -19.57 -2.06
CA GLU A 77 -10.13 -18.34 -1.73
C GLU A 77 -9.92 -17.28 -2.82
N ALA A 78 -11.03 -16.81 -3.40
CA ALA A 78 -11.01 -15.68 -4.32
C ALA A 78 -10.78 -14.38 -3.52
N GLY A 79 -9.56 -13.84 -3.61
CA GLY A 79 -9.18 -12.61 -2.95
C GLY A 79 -9.27 -11.36 -3.83
N VAL A 80 -9.25 -10.21 -3.19
CA VAL A 80 -9.17 -8.89 -3.84
C VAL A 80 -8.01 -8.08 -3.26
N VAL A 81 -7.31 -7.34 -4.12
CA VAL A 81 -6.37 -6.29 -3.75
C VAL A 81 -7.03 -4.96 -4.12
N GLU A 82 -7.15 -4.04 -3.16
CA GLU A 82 -7.61 -2.67 -3.38
C GLU A 82 -6.43 -1.71 -3.27
N LEU A 83 -6.38 -0.71 -4.14
CA LEU A 83 -5.36 0.33 -4.16
C LEU A 83 -6.03 1.69 -4.19
N THR A 84 -5.69 2.54 -3.23
CA THR A 84 -6.18 3.91 -3.13
C THR A 84 -5.00 4.89 -3.13
N LEU A 85 -5.04 5.91 -3.99
CA LEU A 85 -4.06 6.98 -4.04
C LEU A 85 -4.72 8.31 -3.73
N TRP A 86 -4.08 9.10 -2.88
CA TRP A 86 -4.47 10.47 -2.59
C TRP A 86 -3.26 11.35 -2.35
N THR A 87 -3.44 12.66 -2.50
CA THR A 87 -2.46 13.65 -2.02
C THR A 87 -2.98 14.35 -0.78
N GLU A 88 -2.06 14.69 0.13
CA GLU A 88 -2.32 15.53 1.29
C GLU A 88 -1.60 16.87 1.14
N ASP A 89 -2.34 17.97 1.27
CA ASP A 89 -1.79 19.32 1.14
C ASP A 89 -0.77 19.65 2.25
N ALA A 90 0.36 20.19 1.84
CA ALA A 90 1.43 20.65 2.74
C ALA A 90 1.11 21.94 3.51
N THR A 91 0.01 22.62 3.18
CA THR A 91 -0.40 23.88 3.83
C THR A 91 -0.77 23.71 5.31
N ARG A 92 -0.78 22.47 5.81
CA ARG A 92 -0.96 22.16 7.24
C ARG A 92 0.33 21.78 7.95
N THR A 93 1.46 21.62 7.26
CA THR A 93 2.72 21.46 7.96
C THR A 93 3.13 22.80 8.56
N GLU A 94 3.74 22.75 9.74
CA GLU A 94 4.40 23.88 10.41
C GLU A 94 5.46 24.57 9.52
N ASN A 95 5.83 23.96 8.39
CA ASN A 95 6.65 24.52 7.33
C ASN A 95 5.88 24.61 5.99
N PRO A 96 5.39 25.80 5.59
CA PRO A 96 4.64 26.02 4.35
C PRO A 96 5.43 25.80 3.04
N THR A 97 6.72 25.48 3.13
CA THR A 97 7.59 25.21 1.99
C THR A 97 7.55 23.74 1.55
N GLU A 98 6.86 22.88 2.30
CA GLU A 98 6.72 21.49 1.93
C GLU A 98 5.82 21.31 0.70
N ASN A 99 6.11 20.27 -0.08
CA ASN A 99 5.27 19.84 -1.19
C ASN A 99 4.15 18.94 -0.66
N ALA A 100 3.04 18.86 -1.40
CA ALA A 100 1.99 17.91 -1.09
C ALA A 100 2.53 16.47 -1.03
N THR A 101 2.06 15.71 -0.04
CA THR A 101 2.49 14.32 0.19
C THR A 101 1.63 13.38 -0.64
N LEU A 102 2.25 12.49 -1.42
CA LEU A 102 1.56 11.37 -2.04
C LEU A 102 1.38 10.25 -1.01
N CYS A 103 0.14 9.81 -0.83
CA CYS A 103 -0.23 8.70 0.03
C CYS A 103 -0.83 7.58 -0.81
N ILE A 104 -0.44 6.34 -0.48
CA ILE A 104 -0.90 5.13 -1.15
C ILE A 104 -1.29 4.11 -0.09
N GLU A 105 -2.45 3.50 -0.28
CA GLU A 105 -2.95 2.41 0.56
C GLU A 105 -3.22 1.18 -0.28
N VAL A 106 -2.66 0.05 0.14
CA VAL A 106 -2.95 -1.28 -0.41
C VAL A 106 -3.74 -2.03 0.67
N VAL A 107 -4.98 -2.40 0.34
CA VAL A 107 -5.87 -3.12 1.26
C VAL A 107 -6.17 -4.51 0.71
N ASP A 108 -6.10 -5.49 1.59
CA ASP A 108 -6.68 -6.82 1.39
C ASP A 108 -7.72 -7.10 2.48
N HIS A 109 -8.67 -7.98 2.17
CA HIS A 109 -9.66 -8.46 3.14
C HIS A 109 -9.33 -9.88 3.63
N GLY A 110 -8.13 -10.36 3.30
CA GLY A 110 -7.68 -11.69 3.66
C GLY A 110 -7.21 -11.75 5.10
N SER A 111 -6.98 -12.97 5.58
CA SER A 111 -6.38 -13.17 6.89
C SER A 111 -4.88 -13.00 6.78
N CYS A 112 -4.39 -11.77 6.93
CA CYS A 112 -2.96 -11.48 6.88
C CYS A 112 -2.21 -12.29 7.95
N ALA A 113 -1.43 -13.29 7.54
CA ALA A 113 -0.47 -13.91 8.43
C ALA A 113 0.57 -12.84 8.83
N ARG A 114 0.82 -12.70 10.13
CA ARG A 114 1.83 -11.78 10.68
C ARG A 114 3.13 -11.90 9.87
N PRO A 115 3.78 -10.78 9.45
CA PRO A 115 5.08 -10.86 8.79
C PRO A 115 6.03 -11.67 9.69
N PRO A 116 6.87 -12.56 9.14
CA PRO A 116 7.76 -13.38 9.95
C PRO A 116 8.61 -12.46 10.82
N THR A 117 8.39 -12.52 12.13
CA THR A 117 9.23 -11.83 13.11
C THR A 117 10.55 -12.58 13.18
N GLY A 118 11.48 -12.25 12.28
CA GLY A 118 12.84 -12.75 12.29
C GLY A 118 13.73 -11.92 11.36
N PRO A 119 14.96 -11.56 11.78
CA PRO A 119 15.93 -10.93 10.88
C PRO A 119 16.27 -11.87 9.72
N PRO A 120 16.61 -11.33 8.52
CA PRO A 120 16.73 -12.08 7.27
C PRO A 120 17.84 -13.15 7.21
N TRP A 121 18.61 -13.34 8.27
CA TRP A 121 19.79 -14.22 8.29
C TRP A 121 19.76 -15.34 9.34
N ALA A 122 18.67 -15.52 10.08
CA ALA A 122 18.55 -16.62 11.04
C ALA A 122 18.13 -17.95 10.35
N GLY A 123 18.89 -18.38 9.34
CA GLY A 123 18.82 -19.70 8.72
C GLY A 123 20.17 -20.39 8.88
N GLY A 124 20.31 -21.24 9.89
CA GLY A 124 21.55 -21.88 10.28
C GLY A 124 22.09 -22.90 9.29
N GLY A 125 23.42 -23.01 9.26
CA GLY A 125 24.15 -24.11 8.65
C GLY A 125 25.25 -24.58 9.60
N SER A 126 24.89 -25.49 10.51
CA SER A 126 25.85 -26.33 11.22
C SER A 126 26.22 -27.52 10.34
N ARG A 127 27.49 -27.63 9.93
CA ARG A 127 28.29 -28.86 9.90
C ARG A 127 29.70 -28.58 9.41
#